data_AF-A0AB34FTH4-F1
#
_entry.id   AF-A0AB34FTH4-F1
#
_cell.length_a   1.000
_cell.length_b   1.000
_cell.length_c   1.000
_cell.angle_alpha   90.00
_cell.angle_beta   90.00
_cell.angle_gamma   90.00
#
_symmetry.space_group_name_H-M   'P 1'
#
loop_
_entity.id
_entity.type
_entity.pdbx_description
1 polymer ?
#
loop_
_entity_poly.entity_id
_entity_poly.type
_entity_poly.pdbx_seq_one_letter_code
_entity_poly.pdbx_strand_id
1 'polypeptide(L)'
;MQQEADAGLASTVVLRNPVPKQVTGGIPQSFSCGLLGLVSPASSKLDDVAENEYPFSPASTTSGRLTEPRNYAPRSAPSTITSEPPPKFDPNGVVGAGLQPAAQHNTAAQQSLAYMGTQVLTQACTPSTQPVSQTSVALQPVGTQQQQSHLLPASDESAPQNAPLTVSVAGETLVTRSTELTKLLNTPSGLPLLSVALAPENFPFVEAPRMAQPINRGVVKLKNIPFSTKRAEIIAFLGRNSKILNDCDEPVHIIMERVTSKTMDAYVEFVNLEEAMKAVDKHQYNIKTGRVSRLGDRPIEVELSSQASLMKDLFPLARGLIWDGATPHFKPHNDQFAWENFRGFISEEEMVMLIKHVEVPHRSPYSKDCPQRPYECLISTLKKFPWYATDRITLSQRHAMYVATERLLQVLADKVNRGSEPLNLTPQLQTRLTNAALSCPGLTCLMKDNLAWMLNVPEDDQRYFGQPERAWSWRHQYALAPRPGAPLDVIDWYISIIREQTQREMLTRPHAIRRELQEKGEQTDMHWGYFWAELGHSFGPRFDEVTLAEIAHAEFAAVESILSRALPH
;
A
#
# COMPACT_ATOMS: atom_id res chain seq x y z
N MET A 1 -18.66 40.17 29.08
CA MET A 1 -18.58 40.09 27.61
C MET A 1 -18.17 38.68 27.27
N GLN A 2 -19.00 37.96 26.52
CA GLN A 2 -18.61 36.68 25.91
C GLN A 2 -17.41 36.88 24.99
N GLN A 3 -16.55 35.87 24.90
CA GLN A 3 -15.87 35.55 23.65
C GLN A 3 -15.94 34.03 23.47
N GLU A 4 -16.53 33.62 22.36
CA GLU A 4 -16.74 32.22 22.01
C GLU A 4 -15.45 31.63 21.48
N ALA A 5 -15.12 30.41 21.90
CA ALA A 5 -14.05 29.61 21.30
C ALA A 5 -14.70 28.58 20.38
N ASP A 6 -14.66 28.85 19.08
CA ASP A 6 -15.24 28.01 18.03
C ASP A 6 -14.44 26.69 17.92
N ALA A 7 -15.10 25.56 18.18
CA ALA A 7 -14.48 24.25 18.20
C ALA A 7 -14.77 23.53 16.87
N GLY A 8 -13.73 23.41 16.03
CA GLY A 8 -13.83 22.86 14.68
C GLY A 8 -14.53 21.49 14.62
N LEU A 9 -15.72 21.47 14.01
CA LEU A 9 -16.51 20.27 13.73
C LEU A 9 -15.79 19.37 12.72
N ALA A 10 -15.25 18.24 13.18
CA ALA A 10 -14.85 17.16 12.30
C ALA A 10 -16.10 16.50 11.68
N SER A 11 -16.32 16.72 10.38
CA SER A 11 -17.48 16.19 9.64
C SER A 11 -17.48 14.66 9.59
N THR A 12 -18.27 14.04 10.47
CA THR A 12 -18.57 12.61 10.41
C THR A 12 -19.65 12.38 9.35
N VAL A 13 -19.26 11.98 8.14
CA VAL A 13 -20.18 11.73 7.02
C VAL A 13 -20.51 10.25 6.91
N VAL A 14 -21.79 9.94 6.69
CA VAL A 14 -22.37 8.59 6.76
C VAL A 14 -22.31 7.89 5.39
N LEU A 15 -21.83 6.65 5.36
CA LEU A 15 -21.83 5.80 4.16
C LEU A 15 -23.24 5.30 3.77
N ARG A 16 -23.52 5.27 2.46
CA ARG A 16 -24.61 4.49 1.86
C ARG A 16 -24.10 3.09 1.48
N ASN A 17 -24.90 2.06 1.71
CA ASN A 17 -24.60 0.71 1.23
C ASN A 17 -24.69 0.62 -0.31
N PRO A 18 -23.67 0.08 -1.00
CA PRO A 18 -23.79 -0.26 -2.42
C PRO A 18 -24.59 -1.57 -2.63
N VAL A 19 -25.41 -1.59 -3.68
CA VAL A 19 -26.19 -2.77 -4.09
C VAL A 19 -25.34 -3.64 -5.03
N PRO A 20 -25.21 -4.96 -4.78
CA PRO A 20 -24.42 -5.82 -5.65
C PRO A 20 -25.10 -6.06 -7.01
N LYS A 21 -24.38 -5.83 -8.11
CA LYS A 21 -24.79 -6.27 -9.45
C LYS A 21 -24.45 -7.75 -9.62
N GLN A 22 -25.43 -8.55 -9.99
CA GLN A 22 -25.22 -9.95 -10.38
C GLN A 22 -24.42 -10.03 -11.69
N VAL A 23 -23.42 -10.90 -11.74
CA VAL A 23 -22.78 -11.34 -12.99
C VAL A 23 -22.96 -12.85 -13.09
N THR A 24 -23.61 -13.29 -14.16
CA THR A 24 -23.90 -14.69 -14.45
C THR A 24 -22.83 -15.27 -15.38
N GLY A 25 -22.25 -16.42 -15.00
CA GLY A 25 -21.29 -17.14 -15.84
C GLY A 25 -20.68 -18.33 -15.10
N GLY A 26 -21.21 -19.53 -15.33
CA GLY A 26 -20.63 -20.79 -14.82
C GLY A 26 -19.69 -21.45 -15.83
N ILE A 27 -19.27 -22.68 -15.51
CA ILE A 27 -18.40 -23.67 -16.22
C ILE A 27 -17.25 -24.13 -15.26
N PRO A 28 -16.90 -25.43 -15.21
CA PRO A 28 -17.04 -26.14 -13.93
C PRO A 28 -15.75 -26.71 -13.30
N GLN A 29 -15.96 -27.42 -12.18
CA GLN A 29 -14.96 -28.04 -11.30
C GLN A 29 -14.05 -29.07 -11.98
N SER A 30 -12.84 -29.23 -11.42
CA SER A 30 -12.09 -30.48 -11.43
C SER A 30 -11.76 -30.92 -10.00
N PHE A 31 -11.90 -32.22 -9.73
CA PHE A 31 -11.57 -32.85 -8.45
C PHE A 31 -10.15 -33.45 -8.50
N SER A 32 -9.43 -33.43 -7.38
CA SER A 32 -8.44 -34.45 -7.04
C SER A 32 -8.23 -34.53 -5.52
N CYS A 33 -7.93 -35.73 -5.05
CA CYS A 33 -7.89 -36.14 -3.64
C CYS A 33 -6.60 -36.91 -3.35
N GLY A 34 -6.13 -36.91 -2.10
CA GLY A 34 -4.93 -37.64 -1.64
C GLY A 34 -3.99 -36.71 -0.85
N LEU A 35 -3.76 -36.74 0.47
CA LEU A 35 -3.84 -37.73 1.57
C LEU A 35 -2.42 -38.18 2.03
N LEU A 36 -2.07 -37.83 3.29
CA LEU A 36 -0.91 -38.25 4.10
C LEU A 36 0.48 -37.76 3.61
N GLY A 37 1.48 -37.52 4.48
CA GLY A 37 1.54 -37.73 5.94
C GLY A 37 2.69 -37.00 6.66
N LEU A 38 2.86 -37.29 7.95
CA LEU A 38 3.75 -36.65 8.93
C LEU A 38 5.26 -36.86 8.66
N VAL A 39 6.12 -35.86 8.98
CA VAL A 39 7.14 -35.93 10.07
C VAL A 39 7.86 -34.57 10.31
N SER A 40 8.32 -34.36 11.55
CA SER A 40 9.47 -33.52 11.92
C SER A 40 10.40 -34.39 12.79
N PRO A 41 11.72 -34.14 12.88
CA PRO A 41 12.22 -33.24 13.95
C PRO A 41 13.60 -32.52 13.74
N ALA A 42 13.82 -31.50 14.57
CA ALA A 42 15.06 -31.10 15.29
C ALA A 42 16.44 -30.83 14.60
N SER A 43 16.88 -29.56 14.71
CA SER A 43 18.14 -29.05 15.32
C SER A 43 19.53 -29.66 14.99
N SER A 44 20.49 -28.83 14.54
CA SER A 44 21.79 -28.59 15.27
C SER A 44 22.78 -27.59 14.61
N LYS A 45 23.46 -26.81 15.48
CA LYS A 45 24.85 -26.27 15.48
C LYS A 45 25.46 -25.42 14.32
N LEU A 46 25.92 -24.22 14.73
CA LEU A 46 27.26 -23.59 14.55
C LEU A 46 28.21 -24.06 13.43
N ASP A 47 28.71 -23.11 12.63
CA ASP A 47 30.11 -22.63 12.72
C ASP A 47 30.28 -21.25 12.01
N ASP A 48 31.48 -20.65 12.09
CA ASP A 48 31.78 -19.22 11.92
C ASP A 48 32.68 -18.92 10.68
N VAL A 49 32.92 -17.63 10.41
CA VAL A 49 33.98 -17.02 9.53
C VAL A 49 33.68 -16.73 8.04
N ALA A 50 34.05 -15.49 7.68
CA ALA A 50 34.42 -14.90 6.37
C ALA A 50 33.36 -14.23 5.45
N GLU A 51 33.78 -13.03 5.03
CA GLU A 51 33.41 -12.18 3.89
C GLU A 51 32.39 -12.74 2.88
N ASN A 52 31.41 -11.92 2.48
CA ASN A 52 30.87 -11.95 1.12
C ASN A 52 30.21 -10.62 0.71
N GLU A 53 30.68 -10.07 -0.40
CA GLU A 53 29.78 -9.45 -1.38
C GLU A 53 28.78 -10.52 -1.85
N TYR A 54 27.48 -10.22 -1.94
CA TYR A 54 26.54 -11.12 -2.62
C TYR A 54 25.61 -10.37 -3.58
N PRO A 55 25.42 -10.90 -4.81
CA PRO A 55 24.59 -10.26 -5.82
C PRO A 55 23.10 -10.46 -5.52
N PHE A 56 22.30 -9.53 -6.03
CA PHE A 56 20.84 -9.67 -6.05
C PHE A 56 20.40 -10.93 -6.81
N SER A 57 19.45 -11.68 -6.27
CA SER A 57 18.66 -12.67 -7.00
C SER A 57 17.21 -12.64 -6.52
N PRO A 58 16.21 -12.61 -7.43
CA PRO A 58 14.82 -12.54 -7.05
C PRO A 58 14.23 -13.92 -6.69
N ALA A 59 13.15 -13.89 -5.91
CA ALA A 59 12.24 -15.01 -5.63
C ALA A 59 12.81 -16.24 -4.87
N SER A 60 12.91 -16.13 -3.54
CA SER A 60 12.51 -17.23 -2.64
C SER A 60 12.17 -16.73 -1.23
N THR A 61 11.15 -17.31 -0.61
CA THR A 61 10.63 -16.96 0.74
C THR A 61 11.47 -17.55 1.89
N THR A 62 12.80 -17.49 1.77
CA THR A 62 13.73 -18.12 2.73
C THR A 62 14.98 -17.28 3.01
N SER A 63 14.96 -15.97 2.69
CA SER A 63 15.97 -15.00 3.11
C SER A 63 15.31 -13.91 3.96
N GLY A 64 15.93 -13.58 5.10
CA GLY A 64 15.37 -12.71 6.15
C GLY A 64 15.34 -11.22 5.80
N ARG A 65 14.69 -10.84 4.70
CA ARG A 65 14.32 -9.46 4.38
C ARG A 65 12.85 -9.27 4.72
N LEU A 66 12.59 -8.88 5.97
CA LEU A 66 11.26 -8.88 6.57
C LEU A 66 10.48 -7.57 6.41
N THR A 67 11.06 -6.49 5.88
CA THR A 67 10.43 -5.16 5.98
C THR A 67 10.15 -4.42 4.67
N GLU A 68 10.72 -4.85 3.52
CA GLU A 68 10.37 -4.23 2.23
C GLU A 68 8.92 -4.62 1.85
N PRO A 69 8.01 -3.65 1.62
CA PRO A 69 6.67 -3.96 1.16
C PRO A 69 6.73 -4.66 -0.19
N ARG A 70 6.02 -5.79 -0.35
CA ARG A 70 5.91 -6.46 -1.64
C ARG A 70 5.20 -5.53 -2.61
N ASN A 71 5.90 -5.14 -3.68
CA ASN A 71 5.28 -4.50 -4.82
C ASN A 71 4.63 -5.57 -5.70
N TYR A 72 3.31 -5.51 -5.87
CA TYR A 72 2.63 -6.28 -6.92
C TYR A 72 2.94 -5.63 -8.28
N ALA A 73 4.03 -6.11 -8.92
CA ALA A 73 4.52 -5.92 -10.30
C ALA A 73 4.08 -4.64 -11.07
N PRO A 74 5.01 -3.93 -11.75
CA PRO A 74 4.72 -2.64 -12.37
C PRO A 74 3.46 -2.67 -13.23
N ARG A 75 2.48 -1.85 -12.83
CA ARG A 75 1.20 -1.69 -13.51
C ARG A 75 1.46 -1.02 -14.86
N SER A 76 1.62 -1.80 -15.92
CA SER A 76 1.65 -1.27 -17.27
C SER A 76 0.35 -0.51 -17.53
N ALA A 77 0.48 0.78 -17.88
CA ALA A 77 -0.59 1.54 -18.53
C ALA A 77 -1.13 0.76 -19.75
N PRO A 78 -2.37 1.02 -20.22
CA PRO A 78 -2.97 0.26 -21.32
C PRO A 78 -2.31 0.56 -22.68
N SER A 79 -1.08 0.08 -22.87
CA SER A 79 -0.44 -0.05 -24.17
C SER A 79 -1.17 -1.13 -24.96
N THR A 80 -1.66 -0.75 -26.14
CA THR A 80 -2.28 -1.66 -27.12
C THR A 80 -1.49 -2.95 -27.29
N ILE A 81 -2.12 -4.08 -26.97
CA ILE A 81 -1.54 -5.41 -27.16
C ILE A 81 -1.44 -5.69 -28.66
N THR A 82 -0.25 -5.49 -29.23
CA THR A 82 0.08 -5.96 -30.58
C THR A 82 0.44 -7.44 -30.50
N SER A 83 -0.47 -8.31 -30.97
CA SER A 83 -0.28 -9.76 -30.95
C SER A 83 0.65 -10.26 -32.06
N GLU A 84 1.91 -9.83 -32.05
CA GLU A 84 2.97 -10.40 -32.90
C GLU A 84 3.94 -11.23 -32.06
N PRO A 85 4.35 -12.42 -32.53
CA PRO A 85 5.34 -13.24 -31.84
C PRO A 85 6.73 -12.58 -31.90
N PRO A 86 7.58 -12.75 -30.87
CA PRO A 86 8.92 -12.17 -30.88
C PRO A 86 9.76 -12.71 -32.05
N PRO A 87 10.61 -11.87 -32.67
CA PRO A 87 11.44 -12.29 -33.78
C PRO A 87 12.43 -13.38 -33.34
N LYS A 88 12.61 -14.40 -34.21
CA LYS A 88 13.58 -15.47 -33.96
C LYS A 88 15.01 -14.91 -34.04
N PHE A 89 15.80 -15.20 -33.01
CA PHE A 89 17.23 -14.93 -32.98
C PHE A 89 17.96 -15.96 -33.86
N ASP A 90 18.62 -15.50 -34.93
CA ASP A 90 19.40 -16.35 -35.84
C ASP A 90 20.89 -15.93 -35.77
N PRO A 91 21.80 -16.78 -35.25
CA PRO A 91 23.16 -16.36 -34.90
C PRO A 91 24.15 -16.30 -36.06
N ASN A 92 23.71 -16.39 -37.33
CA ASN A 92 24.61 -16.34 -38.50
C ASN A 92 24.06 -15.47 -39.66
N GLY A 93 24.66 -14.30 -39.90
CA GLY A 93 24.80 -13.78 -41.28
C GLY A 93 24.15 -12.42 -41.62
N VAL A 94 24.97 -11.37 -41.57
CA VAL A 94 25.18 -10.31 -42.58
C VAL A 94 24.00 -9.81 -43.46
N VAL A 95 23.74 -8.50 -43.28
CA VAL A 95 23.11 -7.48 -44.15
C VAL A 95 22.90 -7.80 -45.66
N GLY A 96 21.69 -7.52 -46.16
CA GLY A 96 21.41 -7.33 -47.60
C GLY A 96 19.99 -6.79 -47.86
N ALA A 97 19.84 -5.77 -48.72
CA ALA A 97 18.56 -5.06 -48.96
C ALA A 97 17.88 -5.49 -50.29
N GLY A 98 16.55 -5.36 -50.39
CA GLY A 98 15.85 -5.37 -51.69
C GLY A 98 14.37 -5.78 -51.72
N LEU A 99 13.49 -4.80 -51.93
CA LEU A 99 12.25 -4.78 -52.76
C LEU A 99 11.22 -5.95 -52.78
N GLN A 100 9.94 -5.56 -52.61
CA GLN A 100 8.66 -6.27 -52.87
C GLN A 100 8.40 -6.53 -54.40
N PRO A 101 7.27 -7.10 -54.92
CA PRO A 101 5.96 -7.44 -54.28
C PRO A 101 5.14 -8.71 -54.73
N ALA A 102 4.11 -9.03 -53.93
CA ALA A 102 2.71 -9.46 -54.28
C ALA A 102 2.31 -10.82 -54.94
N ALA A 103 1.01 -11.15 -54.69
CA ALA A 103 0.10 -12.12 -55.37
C ALA A 103 0.24 -13.65 -55.06
N GLN A 104 -0.79 -14.52 -55.18
CA GLN A 104 -2.24 -14.46 -54.82
C GLN A 104 -2.88 -15.89 -54.94
N HIS A 105 -3.80 -16.24 -54.02
CA HIS A 105 -4.99 -17.13 -54.20
C HIS A 105 -4.95 -18.66 -54.54
N ASN A 106 -5.64 -19.43 -53.66
CA ASN A 106 -6.75 -20.37 -53.92
C ASN A 106 -6.62 -21.92 -54.17
N THR A 107 -7.28 -22.65 -53.23
CA THR A 107 -8.14 -23.87 -53.34
C THR A 107 -7.63 -25.30 -53.62
N ALA A 108 -7.95 -26.16 -52.63
CA ALA A 108 -8.74 -27.42 -52.73
C ALA A 108 -8.07 -28.80 -52.95
N ALA A 109 -8.78 -29.80 -52.38
CA ALA A 109 -8.76 -31.26 -52.64
C ALA A 109 -7.70 -32.19 -51.98
N GLN A 110 -8.16 -32.85 -50.91
CA GLN A 110 -8.18 -34.32 -50.71
C GLN A 110 -6.90 -35.20 -50.77
N GLN A 111 -6.68 -35.84 -49.61
CA GLN A 111 -6.46 -37.28 -49.38
C GLN A 111 -5.13 -37.98 -49.74
N SER A 112 -4.59 -38.58 -48.67
CA SER A 112 -3.97 -39.91 -48.56
C SER A 112 -2.55 -40.19 -49.08
N LEU A 113 -1.72 -40.53 -48.08
CA LEU A 113 -0.77 -41.65 -48.02
C LEU A 113 0.53 -41.68 -48.86
N ALA A 114 1.60 -41.90 -48.09
CA ALA A 114 2.73 -42.79 -48.36
C ALA A 114 4.01 -42.26 -49.06
N TYR A 115 5.10 -42.37 -48.28
CA TYR A 115 6.46 -42.76 -48.66
C TYR A 115 7.37 -41.84 -49.53
N MET A 116 8.50 -41.50 -48.89
CA MET A 116 9.88 -41.30 -49.37
C MET A 116 10.19 -41.11 -50.88
N GLY A 117 11.04 -40.13 -51.18
CA GLY A 117 12.12 -40.33 -52.16
C GLY A 117 12.39 -39.22 -53.19
N THR A 118 13.23 -38.24 -52.81
CA THR A 118 14.37 -37.69 -53.60
C THR A 118 14.36 -37.63 -55.15
N GLN A 119 14.67 -36.43 -55.68
CA GLN A 119 15.48 -36.14 -56.92
C GLN A 119 14.76 -36.34 -58.29
N VAL A 120 15.03 -35.66 -59.42
CA VAL A 120 15.62 -34.33 -59.75
C VAL A 120 15.38 -33.97 -61.25
N LEU A 121 15.28 -32.66 -61.59
CA LEU A 121 15.48 -31.96 -62.90
C LEU A 121 14.76 -32.33 -64.24
N THR A 122 14.50 -31.25 -65.00
CA THR A 122 14.49 -31.10 -66.50
C THR A 122 13.44 -31.85 -67.34
N GLN A 123 12.90 -31.39 -68.47
CA GLN A 123 12.78 -30.15 -69.28
C GLN A 123 12.13 -30.63 -70.62
N ALA A 124 11.27 -29.84 -71.29
CA ALA A 124 11.29 -29.62 -72.76
C ALA A 124 10.01 -28.96 -73.38
N CYS A 125 10.26 -27.98 -74.25
CA CYS A 125 9.60 -27.69 -75.56
C CYS A 125 8.09 -27.37 -75.70
N THR A 126 7.79 -26.08 -75.98
CA THR A 126 7.38 -25.48 -77.31
C THR A 126 6.53 -26.30 -78.32
N PRO A 127 5.71 -25.71 -79.25
CA PRO A 127 5.94 -24.40 -79.93
C PRO A 127 4.73 -23.54 -80.44
N SER A 128 5.03 -22.29 -80.87
CA SER A 128 4.44 -21.52 -82.03
C SER A 128 2.92 -21.15 -82.05
N THR A 129 2.37 -20.09 -82.70
CA THR A 129 2.89 -18.92 -83.48
C THR A 129 1.80 -17.83 -83.63
N GLN A 130 2.12 -16.54 -83.37
CA GLN A 130 1.88 -15.31 -84.21
C GLN A 130 0.47 -14.89 -84.76
N PRO A 131 0.23 -13.66 -85.32
CA PRO A 131 0.94 -12.34 -85.20
C PRO A 131 0.09 -11.00 -85.27
N VAL A 132 0.83 -9.86 -85.29
CA VAL A 132 0.61 -8.48 -85.89
C VAL A 132 -0.23 -7.36 -85.20
N SER A 133 0.45 -6.22 -84.92
CA SER A 133 0.15 -4.79 -85.34
C SER A 133 0.44 -3.76 -84.22
N GLN A 134 0.89 -2.51 -84.39
CA GLN A 134 1.87 -1.79 -85.26
C GLN A 134 1.85 -0.27 -84.86
N THR A 135 3.00 0.35 -84.52
CA THR A 135 3.37 1.81 -84.63
C THR A 135 2.51 2.93 -83.94
N SER A 136 3.01 4.09 -83.44
CA SER A 136 3.92 5.11 -84.03
C SER A 136 4.55 6.14 -83.03
N VAL A 137 5.48 6.98 -83.54
CA VAL A 137 6.37 8.06 -82.95
C VAL A 137 5.65 9.39 -82.50
N ALA A 138 6.24 10.48 -81.93
CA ALA A 138 7.64 11.00 -81.78
C ALA A 138 7.88 12.20 -80.77
N LEU A 139 9.12 12.30 -80.23
CA LEU A 139 10.05 13.49 -80.12
C LEU A 139 9.87 14.73 -79.16
N GLN A 140 11.02 15.35 -78.80
CA GLN A 140 11.28 16.57 -77.98
C GLN A 140 11.64 17.82 -78.84
N PRO A 141 11.76 19.08 -78.31
CA PRO A 141 13.04 19.68 -77.82
C PRO A 141 12.92 20.79 -76.69
N VAL A 142 13.87 21.03 -75.74
CA VAL A 142 15.17 21.80 -75.64
C VAL A 142 15.14 23.34 -75.38
N GLY A 143 15.83 23.79 -74.29
CA GLY A 143 16.49 25.12 -74.07
C GLY A 143 15.90 26.09 -73.00
N THR A 144 16.59 26.91 -72.17
CA THR A 144 18.01 27.15 -71.74
C THR A 144 18.07 28.32 -70.70
N GLN A 145 19.16 28.43 -69.88
CA GLN A 145 19.66 29.58 -69.02
C GLN A 145 19.46 29.47 -67.47
N GLN A 146 20.54 29.25 -66.66
CA GLN A 146 21.48 30.18 -65.95
C GLN A 146 20.99 30.70 -64.57
N GLN A 147 21.77 30.91 -63.48
CA GLN A 147 23.12 30.48 -63.01
C GLN A 147 23.32 30.87 -61.50
N GLN A 148 24.45 30.48 -60.85
CA GLN A 148 25.02 30.97 -59.55
C GLN A 148 24.41 30.47 -58.21
N SER A 149 25.14 30.30 -57.08
CA SER A 149 26.54 29.85 -56.80
C SER A 149 26.74 29.57 -55.29
N HIS A 150 27.63 28.64 -54.91
CA HIS A 150 27.96 28.25 -53.51
C HIS A 150 28.83 29.27 -52.73
N LEU A 151 28.82 29.19 -51.38
CA LEU A 151 30.03 29.10 -50.51
C LEU A 151 29.68 28.85 -49.00
N LEU A 152 30.63 28.27 -48.24
CA LEU A 152 30.59 28.02 -46.77
C LEU A 152 31.54 29.02 -46.04
N PRO A 153 31.37 29.28 -44.72
CA PRO A 153 32.28 28.76 -43.68
C PRO A 153 31.54 28.27 -42.40
N ALA A 154 32.02 27.31 -41.59
CA ALA A 154 33.21 27.21 -40.70
C ALA A 154 33.01 27.77 -39.26
N SER A 155 33.72 27.15 -38.30
CA SER A 155 33.39 27.06 -36.85
C SER A 155 33.89 28.21 -35.96
N ASP A 156 33.34 28.31 -34.73
CA ASP A 156 34.07 28.84 -33.56
C ASP A 156 33.47 28.38 -32.20
N GLU A 157 34.29 28.36 -31.13
CA GLU A 157 33.96 27.89 -29.77
C GLU A 157 33.29 28.95 -28.86
N SER A 158 32.43 28.52 -27.92
CA SER A 158 32.29 29.19 -26.60
C SER A 158 31.53 28.35 -25.56
N ALA A 159 31.77 28.66 -24.28
CA ALA A 159 31.46 27.87 -23.08
C ALA A 159 29.98 27.96 -22.60
N PRO A 160 29.51 27.07 -21.69
CA PRO A 160 28.08 26.94 -21.40
C PRO A 160 27.52 28.05 -20.50
N GLN A 161 26.33 28.54 -20.83
CA GLN A 161 25.58 29.49 -20.00
C GLN A 161 24.36 28.82 -19.35
N ASN A 162 24.04 29.25 -18.12
CA ASN A 162 22.93 28.73 -17.33
C ASN A 162 21.58 28.94 -18.05
N ALA A 163 20.86 27.84 -18.32
CA ALA A 163 19.49 27.89 -18.82
C ALA A 163 18.49 27.91 -17.65
N PRO A 164 17.49 28.81 -17.64
CA PRO A 164 16.47 28.85 -16.59
C PRO A 164 15.50 27.66 -16.70
N LEU A 165 14.99 27.21 -15.54
CA LEU A 165 13.93 26.21 -15.43
C LEU A 165 12.69 26.67 -16.20
N THR A 166 12.38 25.99 -17.31
CA THR A 166 11.14 26.21 -18.08
C THR A 166 10.40 24.88 -18.14
N VAL A 167 9.27 24.78 -17.42
CA VAL A 167 8.47 23.56 -17.38
C VAL A 167 7.75 23.39 -18.72
N SER A 168 8.15 22.38 -19.50
CA SER A 168 7.51 22.04 -20.78
C SER A 168 6.22 21.26 -20.53
N VAL A 169 5.08 21.93 -20.62
CA VAL A 169 3.75 21.30 -20.53
C VAL A 169 3.45 20.57 -21.85
N ALA A 170 3.53 19.23 -21.82
CA ALA A 170 3.16 18.39 -22.95
C ALA A 170 1.99 17.46 -22.57
N GLY A 171 0.77 17.79 -23.04
CA GLY A 171 -0.36 16.87 -23.04
C GLY A 171 -1.34 16.93 -21.86
N GLU A 172 -1.81 18.12 -21.47
CA GLU A 172 -2.90 18.25 -20.49
C GLU A 172 -4.28 17.92 -21.12
N THR A 173 -4.91 16.81 -20.71
CA THR A 173 -6.34 16.85 -20.38
C THR A 173 -6.52 17.95 -19.33
N LEU A 174 -7.49 18.84 -19.50
CA LEU A 174 -7.53 20.13 -18.78
C LEU A 174 -7.92 19.99 -17.29
N VAL A 175 -7.00 19.43 -16.49
CA VAL A 175 -7.10 19.37 -15.03
C VAL A 175 -6.98 20.79 -14.51
N THR A 176 -8.07 21.30 -13.95
CA THR A 176 -8.10 22.65 -13.38
C THR A 176 -7.23 22.65 -12.13
N ARG A 177 -6.12 23.40 -12.15
CA ARG A 177 -5.21 23.55 -11.01
C ARG A 177 -5.95 24.09 -9.79
N SER A 178 -5.59 23.59 -8.62
CA SER A 178 -6.12 24.05 -7.34
C SER A 178 -5.80 25.54 -7.11
N THR A 179 -6.59 26.19 -6.26
CA THR A 179 -6.34 27.59 -5.92
C THR A 179 -5.03 27.74 -5.14
N GLU A 180 -4.68 26.69 -4.40
CA GLU A 180 -3.51 26.49 -3.57
C GLU A 180 -2.25 26.41 -4.45
N LEU A 181 -2.21 25.52 -5.45
CA LEU A 181 -1.11 25.46 -6.41
C LEU A 181 -0.99 26.77 -7.20
N THR A 182 -2.13 27.34 -7.62
CA THR A 182 -2.15 28.62 -8.34
C THR A 182 -1.55 29.75 -7.50
N LYS A 183 -1.87 29.84 -6.20
CA LYS A 183 -1.26 30.82 -5.27
C LYS A 183 0.24 30.56 -5.08
N LEU A 184 0.63 29.30 -4.89
CA LEU A 184 2.02 28.90 -4.64
C LEU A 184 2.94 29.25 -5.82
N LEU A 185 2.45 29.10 -7.05
CA LEU A 185 3.20 29.39 -8.27
C LEU A 185 3.05 30.83 -8.79
N ASN A 186 2.25 31.68 -8.14
CA ASN A 186 2.02 33.07 -8.54
C ASN A 186 3.21 33.97 -8.18
N THR A 187 4.34 33.72 -8.84
CA THR A 187 5.62 34.40 -8.68
C THR A 187 6.21 34.74 -10.05
N PRO A 188 7.08 35.77 -10.18
CA PRO A 188 7.66 36.14 -11.48
C PRO A 188 8.50 35.05 -12.15
N SER A 189 9.05 34.12 -11.35
CA SER A 189 9.83 32.96 -11.77
C SER A 189 8.98 31.71 -12.05
N GLY A 190 7.69 31.70 -11.68
CA GLY A 190 6.88 30.48 -11.63
C GLY A 190 7.30 29.47 -10.56
N LEU A 191 8.17 29.86 -9.62
CA LEU A 191 8.69 29.03 -8.53
C LEU A 191 8.65 29.82 -7.21
N PRO A 192 8.05 29.28 -6.13
CA PRO A 192 8.05 29.92 -4.81
C PRO A 192 9.45 30.02 -4.22
N LEU A 193 9.65 30.99 -3.32
CA LEU A 193 10.82 31.00 -2.43
C LEU A 193 10.80 29.77 -1.52
N LEU A 194 11.98 29.27 -1.14
CA LEU A 194 12.14 28.12 -0.25
C LEU A 194 11.35 28.28 1.06
N SER A 195 11.38 29.47 1.66
CA SER A 195 10.65 29.78 2.90
C SER A 195 9.13 29.70 2.73
N VAL A 196 8.61 30.01 1.54
CA VAL A 196 7.18 29.93 1.20
C VAL A 196 6.78 28.47 0.92
N ALA A 197 7.64 27.68 0.27
CA ALA A 197 7.38 26.26 0.02
C ALA A 197 7.45 25.40 1.30
N LEU A 198 8.39 25.69 2.20
CA LEU A 198 8.50 24.99 3.49
C LEU A 198 7.52 25.53 4.55
N ALA A 199 6.75 26.59 4.26
CA ALA A 199 5.76 27.13 5.18
C ALA A 199 4.67 26.09 5.50
N PRO A 200 4.26 25.91 6.77
CA PRO A 200 3.29 24.88 7.18
C PRO A 200 1.96 24.92 6.44
N GLU A 201 1.53 26.08 5.94
CA GLU A 201 0.34 26.24 5.10
C GLU A 201 0.50 25.59 3.71
N ASN A 202 1.70 25.62 3.12
CA ASN A 202 1.96 25.20 1.73
C ASN A 202 2.57 23.80 1.63
N PHE A 203 3.31 23.36 2.64
CA PHE A 203 4.07 22.10 2.61
C PHE A 203 3.17 20.86 2.80
N PRO A 204 2.98 19.98 1.80
CA PRO A 204 1.87 19.05 1.76
C PRO A 204 2.14 17.70 2.45
N PHE A 205 3.29 17.52 3.10
CA PHE A 205 3.68 16.25 3.72
C PHE A 205 3.67 16.32 5.25
N VAL A 206 3.28 15.21 5.89
CA VAL A 206 3.26 15.05 7.35
C VAL A 206 3.72 13.66 7.76
N GLU A 207 4.22 13.53 8.99
CA GLU A 207 4.38 12.25 9.67
C GLU A 207 3.01 11.78 10.16
N ALA A 208 2.25 11.07 9.31
CA ALA A 208 0.88 10.66 9.62
C ALA A 208 0.72 9.92 10.97
N PRO A 209 1.65 9.03 11.40
CA PRO A 209 1.58 8.41 12.72
C PRO A 209 1.61 9.44 13.87
N ARG A 210 2.47 10.47 13.79
CA ARG A 210 2.58 11.55 14.80
C ARG A 210 1.32 12.42 14.87
N MET A 211 0.54 12.52 13.79
CA MET A 211 -0.72 13.25 13.78
C MET A 211 -1.85 12.54 14.54
N ALA A 212 -1.73 11.25 14.83
CA ALA A 212 -2.68 10.53 15.68
C ALA A 212 -2.76 11.16 17.07
N GLN A 213 -3.92 11.07 17.73
CA GLN A 213 -4.13 11.65 19.06
C GLN A 213 -4.65 10.59 20.04
N PRO A 214 -4.20 10.60 21.32
CA PRO A 214 -4.83 9.81 22.37
C PRO A 214 -6.26 10.32 22.61
N ILE A 215 -7.25 9.43 22.58
CA ILE A 215 -8.65 9.76 22.83
C ILE A 215 -9.12 9.03 24.08
N ASN A 216 -9.56 9.79 25.08
CA ASN A 216 -10.17 9.28 26.29
C ASN A 216 -11.69 9.31 26.18
N ARG A 217 -12.34 8.18 26.47
CA ARG A 217 -13.80 8.01 26.45
C ARG A 217 -14.33 7.55 27.82
N GLY A 218 -15.65 7.57 27.99
CA GLY A 218 -16.27 6.82 29.08
C GLY A 218 -16.15 5.33 28.77
N VAL A 219 -15.69 4.50 29.71
CA VAL A 219 -15.46 3.07 29.46
C VAL A 219 -16.19 2.23 30.50
N VAL A 220 -16.90 1.21 30.04
CA VAL A 220 -17.51 0.16 30.88
C VAL A 220 -16.84 -1.16 30.56
N LYS A 221 -16.50 -1.94 31.58
CA LYS A 221 -15.99 -3.31 31.42
C LYS A 221 -17.10 -4.32 31.70
N LEU A 222 -17.26 -5.27 30.79
CA LEU A 222 -18.18 -6.40 30.86
C LEU A 222 -17.35 -7.65 31.17
N LYS A 223 -17.48 -8.17 32.38
CA LYS A 223 -16.75 -9.34 32.86
C LYS A 223 -17.63 -10.58 32.84
N ASN A 224 -16.98 -11.75 32.85
CA ASN A 224 -17.65 -13.05 32.84
C ASN A 224 -18.52 -13.28 31.58
N ILE A 225 -18.18 -12.68 30.43
CA ILE A 225 -18.92 -12.89 29.18
C ILE A 225 -18.74 -14.33 28.64
N PRO A 226 -19.74 -14.93 27.94
CA PRO A 226 -19.54 -16.15 27.17
C PRO A 226 -18.39 -16.04 26.17
N PHE A 227 -17.64 -17.12 25.92
CA PHE A 227 -16.55 -17.08 24.94
C PHE A 227 -17.04 -16.75 23.52
N SER A 228 -18.25 -17.21 23.17
CA SER A 228 -18.97 -16.98 21.92
C SER A 228 -19.64 -15.62 21.77
N THR A 229 -19.51 -14.73 22.76
CA THR A 229 -20.12 -13.39 22.73
C THR A 229 -19.76 -12.63 21.46
N LYS A 230 -20.77 -12.10 20.78
CA LYS A 230 -20.65 -11.28 19.58
C LYS A 230 -20.82 -9.80 19.91
N ARG A 231 -20.18 -8.93 19.11
CA ARG A 231 -20.34 -7.46 19.18
C ARG A 231 -21.82 -7.02 19.25
N ALA A 232 -22.67 -7.60 18.41
CA ALA A 232 -24.10 -7.26 18.35
C ALA A 232 -24.86 -7.60 19.65
N GLU A 233 -24.47 -8.66 20.36
CA GLU A 233 -25.10 -9.06 21.62
C GLU A 233 -24.75 -8.08 22.76
N ILE A 234 -23.51 -7.58 22.79
CA ILE A 234 -23.07 -6.53 23.71
C ILE A 234 -23.86 -5.22 23.48
N ILE A 235 -24.04 -4.82 22.22
CA ILE A 235 -24.82 -3.63 21.87
C ILE A 235 -26.30 -3.81 22.25
N ALA A 236 -26.87 -4.98 21.98
CA ALA A 236 -28.25 -5.31 22.38
C ALA A 236 -28.42 -5.32 23.91
N PHE A 237 -27.44 -5.85 24.65
CA PHE A 237 -27.43 -5.91 26.11
C PHE A 237 -27.46 -4.52 26.76
N LEU A 238 -26.63 -3.59 26.31
CA LEU A 238 -26.64 -2.20 26.80
C LEU A 238 -27.94 -1.47 26.38
N GLY A 239 -28.42 -1.78 25.18
CA GLY A 239 -29.65 -1.28 24.58
C GLY A 239 -29.46 0.03 23.82
N ARG A 240 -30.43 0.36 22.96
CA ARG A 240 -30.35 1.49 21.99
C ARG A 240 -30.09 2.87 22.60
N ASN A 241 -30.47 3.08 23.87
CA ASN A 241 -30.34 4.36 24.56
C ASN A 241 -28.99 4.52 25.31
N SER A 242 -28.05 3.59 25.14
CA SER A 242 -26.80 3.53 25.92
C SER A 242 -25.75 4.60 25.57
N LYS A 243 -25.93 5.40 24.50
CA LYS A 243 -24.97 6.47 24.12
C LYS A 243 -23.51 5.98 23.98
N ILE A 244 -23.35 4.75 23.50
CA ILE A 244 -22.08 4.22 22.98
C ILE A 244 -21.66 5.02 21.72
N LEU A 245 -20.38 4.94 21.33
CA LEU A 245 -19.90 5.60 20.11
C LEU A 245 -20.56 5.02 18.84
N ASN A 246 -20.35 5.69 17.71
CA ASN A 246 -20.86 5.22 16.42
C ASN A 246 -20.11 3.95 15.98
N ASP A 247 -20.75 3.10 15.15
CA ASP A 247 -20.13 1.86 14.67
C ASP A 247 -18.78 2.08 13.96
N CYS A 248 -18.60 3.22 13.27
CA CYS A 248 -17.35 3.64 12.62
C CYS A 248 -16.18 3.89 13.60
N ASP A 249 -16.48 4.22 14.85
CA ASP A 249 -15.49 4.45 15.92
C ASP A 249 -15.03 3.15 16.59
N GLU A 250 -15.72 2.04 16.30
CA GLU A 250 -15.48 0.70 16.87
C GLU A 250 -15.60 0.62 18.40
N PRO A 251 -16.74 1.02 19.00
CA PRO A 251 -16.92 1.16 20.45
C PRO A 251 -16.79 -0.12 21.29
N VAL A 252 -16.79 -1.31 20.69
CA VAL A 252 -16.87 -2.59 21.40
C VAL A 252 -15.59 -3.38 21.19
N HIS A 253 -14.80 -3.51 22.25
CA HIS A 253 -13.52 -4.22 22.24
C HIS A 253 -13.66 -5.51 23.04
N ILE A 254 -13.86 -6.64 22.35
CA ILE A 254 -13.86 -7.96 22.99
C ILE A 254 -12.42 -8.47 23.04
N ILE A 255 -11.84 -8.53 24.24
CA ILE A 255 -10.43 -8.86 24.42
C ILE A 255 -10.20 -10.34 24.08
N MET A 256 -9.11 -10.60 23.37
CA MET A 256 -8.64 -11.94 23.01
C MET A 256 -7.16 -12.05 23.32
N GLU A 257 -6.76 -13.11 24.01
CA GLU A 257 -5.35 -13.45 24.15
C GLU A 257 -4.80 -13.92 22.79
N ARG A 258 -3.91 -13.12 22.18
CA ARG A 258 -3.48 -13.30 20.78
C ARG A 258 -2.75 -14.61 20.48
N VAL A 259 -2.22 -15.29 21.51
CA VAL A 259 -1.47 -16.56 21.38
C VAL A 259 -2.38 -17.79 21.50
N THR A 260 -3.42 -17.73 22.34
CA THR A 260 -4.32 -18.88 22.59
C THR A 260 -5.66 -18.78 21.84
N SER A 261 -5.95 -17.59 21.30
CA SER A 261 -7.25 -17.10 20.84
C SER A 261 -8.38 -17.10 21.85
N LYS A 262 -8.06 -17.22 23.15
CA LYS A 262 -9.07 -17.26 24.20
C LYS A 262 -9.77 -15.90 24.36
N THR A 263 -11.10 -15.93 24.32
CA THR A 263 -11.96 -14.81 24.70
C THR A 263 -11.79 -14.49 26.20
N MET A 264 -11.53 -13.22 26.49
CA MET A 264 -11.46 -12.68 27.85
C MET A 264 -12.69 -11.77 28.09
N ASP A 265 -12.54 -10.70 28.86
CA ASP A 265 -13.59 -9.71 29.09
C ASP A 265 -13.83 -8.82 27.85
N ALA A 266 -14.90 -8.03 27.86
CA ALA A 266 -15.13 -6.98 26.87
C ALA A 266 -15.13 -5.59 27.50
N TYR A 267 -14.80 -4.59 26.69
CA TYR A 267 -14.94 -3.18 27.03
C TYR A 267 -15.87 -2.50 26.02
N VAL A 268 -16.62 -1.50 26.49
CA VAL A 268 -17.44 -0.65 25.64
C VAL A 268 -17.18 0.82 25.91
N GLU A 269 -16.96 1.58 24.84
CA GLU A 269 -16.74 3.02 24.86
C GLU A 269 -18.04 3.82 24.64
N PHE A 270 -18.18 4.84 25.47
CA PHE A 270 -19.30 5.76 25.54
C PHE A 270 -18.85 7.17 25.14
N VAL A 271 -19.78 7.99 24.65
CA VAL A 271 -19.50 9.37 24.22
C VAL A 271 -18.77 10.17 25.30
N ASN A 272 -19.12 9.96 26.57
CA ASN A 272 -18.46 10.56 27.74
C ASN A 272 -18.57 9.63 28.98
N LEU A 273 -17.94 10.03 30.09
CA LEU A 273 -17.95 9.29 31.36
C LEU A 273 -19.34 9.22 32.01
N GLU A 274 -20.16 10.26 31.89
CA GLU A 274 -21.49 10.33 32.51
C GLU A 274 -22.44 9.26 31.96
N GLU A 275 -22.41 9.03 30.64
CA GLU A 275 -23.21 7.96 30.01
C GLU A 275 -22.71 6.56 30.39
N ALA A 276 -21.40 6.37 30.56
CA ALA A 276 -20.85 5.13 31.10
C ALA A 276 -21.32 4.86 32.55
N MET A 277 -21.34 5.90 33.40
CA MET A 277 -21.88 5.81 34.76
C MET A 277 -23.37 5.43 34.75
N LYS A 278 -24.19 6.11 33.94
CA LYS A 278 -25.63 5.79 33.78
C LYS A 278 -25.88 4.33 33.37
N ALA A 279 -25.03 3.78 32.49
CA ALA A 279 -25.13 2.38 32.08
C ALA A 279 -24.84 1.40 33.24
N VAL A 280 -23.85 1.69 34.07
CA VAL A 280 -23.50 0.91 35.28
C VAL A 280 -24.60 1.05 36.34
N ASP A 281 -25.08 2.26 36.63
CA ASP A 281 -26.14 2.50 37.61
C ASP A 281 -27.45 1.78 37.25
N LYS A 282 -27.81 1.79 35.95
CA LYS A 282 -28.94 1.01 35.41
C LYS A 282 -28.77 -0.49 35.64
N HIS A 283 -27.57 -1.04 35.45
CA HIS A 283 -27.28 -2.44 35.74
C HIS A 283 -27.38 -2.76 37.23
N GLN A 284 -26.80 -1.92 38.10
CA GLN A 284 -26.90 -2.09 39.55
C GLN A 284 -28.35 -1.99 40.05
N TYR A 285 -29.16 -1.09 39.48
CA TYR A 285 -30.59 -0.97 39.79
C TYR A 285 -31.36 -2.23 39.37
N ASN A 286 -31.06 -2.80 38.20
CA ASN A 286 -31.64 -4.07 37.76
C ASN A 286 -31.30 -5.21 38.75
N ILE A 287 -30.03 -5.33 39.18
CA ILE A 287 -29.63 -6.31 40.19
C ILE A 287 -30.40 -6.10 41.51
N LYS A 288 -30.47 -4.86 42.02
CA LYS A 288 -31.21 -4.51 43.24
C LYS A 288 -32.71 -4.82 43.15
N THR A 289 -33.29 -4.77 41.95
CA THR A 289 -34.70 -5.16 41.69
C THR A 289 -34.87 -6.63 41.31
N GLY A 290 -33.87 -7.47 41.54
CA GLY A 290 -33.92 -8.92 41.28
C GLY A 290 -33.76 -9.34 39.82
N ARG A 291 -33.50 -8.38 38.91
CA ARG A 291 -33.31 -8.64 37.47
C ARG A 291 -31.84 -8.86 37.15
N VAL A 292 -31.45 -10.13 37.08
CA VAL A 292 -30.08 -10.52 36.69
C VAL A 292 -29.82 -10.18 35.22
N SER A 293 -28.85 -9.30 34.98
CA SER A 293 -28.27 -9.06 33.65
C SER A 293 -27.53 -10.31 33.15
N ARG A 294 -27.93 -10.81 31.98
CA ARG A 294 -27.31 -11.99 31.34
C ARG A 294 -26.93 -11.70 29.89
N LEU A 295 -25.94 -12.44 29.40
CA LEU A 295 -25.61 -12.55 27.99
C LEU A 295 -25.58 -14.05 27.65
N GLY A 296 -26.52 -14.50 26.83
CA GLY A 296 -26.92 -15.90 26.79
C GLY A 296 -27.38 -16.37 28.18
N ASP A 297 -26.99 -17.58 28.58
CA ASP A 297 -27.31 -18.11 29.91
C ASP A 297 -26.42 -17.55 31.04
N ARG A 298 -25.31 -16.89 30.70
CA ARG A 298 -24.28 -16.48 31.67
C ARG A 298 -24.64 -15.12 32.31
N PRO A 299 -24.69 -15.01 33.66
CA PRO A 299 -24.80 -13.71 34.32
C PRO A 299 -23.51 -12.93 34.10
N ILE A 300 -23.62 -11.65 33.76
CA ILE A 300 -22.45 -10.80 33.48
C ILE A 300 -22.34 -9.67 34.50
N GLU A 301 -21.10 -9.33 34.87
CA GLU A 301 -20.78 -8.20 35.73
C GLU A 301 -20.49 -6.98 34.85
N VAL A 302 -21.07 -5.83 35.21
CA VAL A 302 -20.85 -4.55 34.52
C VAL A 302 -20.22 -3.59 35.51
N GLU A 303 -18.96 -3.23 35.29
CA GLU A 303 -18.21 -2.29 36.13
C GLU A 303 -17.81 -1.04 35.36
N LEU A 304 -17.80 0.12 36.04
CA LEU A 304 -17.20 1.32 35.48
C LEU A 304 -15.69 1.11 35.36
N SER A 305 -15.12 1.49 34.22
CA SER A 305 -13.71 1.28 33.94
C SER A 305 -13.07 2.53 33.34
N SER A 306 -11.83 2.39 32.86
CA SER A 306 -11.05 3.50 32.32
C SER A 306 -10.44 3.15 30.97
N GLN A 307 -10.09 4.18 30.20
CA GLN A 307 -9.31 4.03 28.98
C GLN A 307 -7.97 3.32 29.27
N ALA A 308 -7.32 3.62 30.40
CA ALA A 308 -6.07 2.97 30.82
C ALA A 308 -6.23 1.46 31.07
N SER A 309 -7.35 1.03 31.65
CA SER A 309 -7.67 -0.39 31.85
C SER A 309 -7.85 -1.11 30.50
N LEU A 310 -8.56 -0.48 29.57
CA LEU A 310 -8.74 -0.98 28.20
C LEU A 310 -7.40 -1.09 27.46
N MET A 311 -6.57 -0.05 27.49
CA MET A 311 -5.25 -0.05 26.85
C MET A 311 -4.33 -1.14 27.43
N LYS A 312 -4.34 -1.33 28.75
CA LYS A 312 -3.60 -2.39 29.43
C LYS A 312 -4.01 -3.80 28.98
N ASP A 313 -5.31 -4.06 28.83
CA ASP A 313 -5.82 -5.36 28.41
C ASP A 313 -5.70 -5.59 26.88
N LEU A 314 -5.64 -4.53 26.07
CA LEU A 314 -5.33 -4.59 24.63
C LEU A 314 -3.84 -4.80 24.33
N PHE A 315 -2.96 -4.25 25.17
CA PHE A 315 -1.50 -4.29 24.97
C PHE A 315 -0.79 -4.91 26.19
N PRO A 316 -1.06 -6.19 26.51
CA PRO A 316 -0.59 -6.84 27.76
C PRO A 316 0.93 -7.04 27.82
N LEU A 317 1.63 -7.01 26.67
CA LEU A 317 3.09 -7.07 26.60
C LEU A 317 3.77 -5.69 26.74
N ALA A 318 3.01 -4.60 26.73
CA ALA A 318 3.50 -3.23 26.90
C ALA A 318 3.90 -2.95 28.37
N ARG A 319 4.97 -3.60 28.81
CA ARG A 319 5.61 -3.40 30.13
C ARG A 319 6.50 -2.15 30.11
N GLY A 320 7.00 -1.73 31.27
CA GLY A 320 7.86 -0.55 31.37
C GLY A 320 7.18 0.79 31.14
N LEU A 321 5.84 0.83 31.18
CA LEU A 321 5.04 2.05 31.11
C LEU A 321 3.88 2.02 32.10
N ILE A 322 3.20 3.15 32.23
CA ILE A 322 1.94 3.33 32.93
C ILE A 322 0.97 3.97 31.93
N TRP A 323 -0.23 3.42 31.79
CA TRP A 323 -1.29 4.02 30.98
C TRP A 323 -2.01 5.11 31.79
N ASP A 324 -2.00 6.33 31.27
CA ASP A 324 -2.81 7.46 31.73
C ASP A 324 -3.85 7.76 30.65
N GLY A 325 -5.05 7.22 30.87
CA GLY A 325 -6.04 7.11 29.82
C GLY A 325 -5.50 6.32 28.60
N ALA A 326 -5.59 6.91 27.41
CA ALA A 326 -5.01 6.39 26.17
C ALA A 326 -3.50 6.64 26.03
N THR A 327 -2.87 7.44 26.91
CA THR A 327 -1.48 7.90 26.77
C THR A 327 -0.51 7.01 27.54
N PRO A 328 0.57 6.50 26.91
CA PRO A 328 1.62 5.76 27.59
C PRO A 328 2.65 6.70 28.23
N HIS A 329 2.84 6.60 29.55
CA HIS A 329 3.96 7.22 30.25
C HIS A 329 5.05 6.18 30.51
N PHE A 330 6.19 6.30 29.84
CA PHE A 330 7.30 5.37 29.96
C PHE A 330 8.03 5.55 31.29
N LYS A 331 8.37 4.42 31.93
CA LYS A 331 9.23 4.43 33.11
C LYS A 331 10.69 4.68 32.71
N PRO A 332 11.52 5.23 33.61
CA PRO A 332 12.97 5.25 33.43
C PRO A 332 13.51 3.84 33.16
N HIS A 333 14.63 3.76 32.42
CA HIS A 333 15.30 2.49 32.19
C HIS A 333 15.79 1.90 33.52
N ASN A 334 15.54 0.61 33.74
CA ASN A 334 16.01 -0.14 34.89
C ASN A 334 17.12 -1.10 34.46
N ASP A 335 18.37 -0.79 34.82
CA ASP A 335 19.56 -1.60 34.52
C ASP A 335 19.56 -2.95 35.27
N GLN A 336 18.87 -3.04 36.41
CA GLN A 336 18.87 -4.24 37.26
C GLN A 336 17.87 -5.29 36.75
N PHE A 337 16.74 -4.85 36.21
CA PHE A 337 15.62 -5.73 35.85
C PHE A 337 15.16 -5.50 34.40
N ALA A 338 15.90 -6.05 33.44
CA ALA A 338 15.64 -5.92 32.00
C ALA A 338 14.27 -6.45 31.51
N TRP A 339 13.48 -7.14 32.36
CA TRP A 339 12.09 -7.55 32.07
C TRP A 339 11.05 -6.50 32.49
N GLU A 340 11.45 -5.47 33.24
CA GLU A 340 10.61 -4.32 33.59
C GLU A 340 10.66 -3.22 32.53
N ASN A 341 11.69 -3.19 31.70
CA ASN A 341 11.87 -2.21 30.63
C ASN A 341 10.85 -2.40 29.49
N PHE A 342 10.52 -1.31 28.79
CA PHE A 342 9.65 -1.33 27.62
C PHE A 342 10.30 -2.10 26.46
N ARG A 343 9.53 -2.97 25.80
CA ARG A 343 9.98 -3.82 24.69
C ARG A 343 9.16 -3.63 23.40
N GLY A 344 8.20 -2.71 23.41
CA GLY A 344 7.19 -2.56 22.36
C GLY A 344 5.77 -2.66 22.91
N PHE A 345 4.81 -2.15 22.15
CA PHE A 345 3.38 -2.26 22.46
C PHE A 345 2.79 -3.62 22.08
N ILE A 346 3.39 -4.27 21.08
CA ILE A 346 2.95 -5.54 20.50
C ILE A 346 4.18 -6.27 19.95
N SER A 347 4.17 -7.60 20.00
CA SER A 347 5.27 -8.42 19.44
C SER A 347 4.96 -8.96 18.04
N GLU A 348 6.00 -9.36 17.29
CA GLU A 348 5.81 -10.02 15.99
C GLU A 348 5.11 -11.38 16.16
N GLU A 349 5.42 -12.11 17.23
CA GLU A 349 4.80 -13.40 17.54
C GLU A 349 3.29 -13.26 17.80
N GLU A 350 2.84 -12.19 18.45
CA GLU A 350 1.41 -11.89 18.60
C GLU A 350 0.72 -11.70 17.25
N MET A 351 1.39 -11.06 16.28
CA MET A 351 0.87 -10.86 14.92
C MET A 351 0.87 -12.15 14.11
N VAL A 352 1.93 -12.95 14.19
CA VAL A 352 2.02 -14.27 13.56
C VAL A 352 0.96 -15.24 14.12
N MET A 353 0.64 -15.15 15.42
CA MET A 353 -0.40 -15.99 16.02
C MET A 353 -1.82 -15.58 15.57
N LEU A 354 -2.11 -14.29 15.41
CA LEU A 354 -3.37 -13.84 14.79
C LEU A 354 -3.58 -14.43 13.38
N ILE A 355 -2.52 -14.47 12.56
CA ILE A 355 -2.55 -15.09 11.22
C ILE A 355 -2.85 -16.59 11.33
N LYS A 356 -2.09 -17.33 12.16
CA LYS A 356 -2.29 -18.77 12.37
C LYS A 356 -3.70 -19.12 12.83
N HIS A 357 -4.33 -18.27 13.66
CA HIS A 357 -5.71 -18.46 14.12
C HIS A 357 -6.76 -18.40 13.00
N VAL A 358 -6.53 -17.63 11.93
CA VAL A 358 -7.47 -17.54 10.78
C VAL A 358 -7.15 -18.51 9.65
N GLU A 359 -5.87 -18.80 9.41
CA GLU A 359 -5.42 -19.78 8.39
C GLU A 359 -5.67 -21.22 8.84
N VAL A 360 -5.41 -21.52 10.12
CA VAL A 360 -5.43 -22.87 10.67
C VAL A 360 -6.41 -22.97 11.88
N PRO A 361 -7.70 -22.63 11.71
CA PRO A 361 -8.65 -22.51 12.81
C PRO A 361 -8.87 -23.84 13.56
N HIS A 362 -8.68 -24.98 12.90
CA HIS A 362 -8.79 -26.30 13.52
C HIS A 362 -7.67 -26.62 14.54
N ARG A 363 -6.60 -25.81 14.60
CA ARG A 363 -5.57 -25.85 15.66
C ARG A 363 -5.86 -24.85 16.79
N SER A 364 -6.91 -24.04 16.65
CA SER A 364 -7.21 -22.88 17.50
C SER A 364 -8.59 -23.07 18.14
N PRO A 365 -8.69 -23.74 19.31
CA PRO A 365 -9.96 -24.23 19.84
C PRO A 365 -11.01 -23.13 20.01
N TYR A 366 -10.62 -21.95 20.48
CA TYR A 366 -11.54 -20.82 20.65
C TYR A 366 -11.88 -20.10 19.33
N SER A 367 -10.93 -19.99 18.40
CA SER A 367 -11.20 -19.42 17.06
C SER A 367 -12.11 -20.28 16.21
N LYS A 368 -12.20 -21.59 16.45
CA LYS A 368 -13.14 -22.47 15.77
C LYS A 368 -14.60 -22.09 16.07
N ASP A 369 -14.90 -21.76 17.32
CA ASP A 369 -16.26 -21.40 17.76
C ASP A 369 -16.56 -19.90 17.53
N CYS A 370 -15.51 -19.07 17.40
CA CYS A 370 -15.59 -17.62 17.26
C CYS A 370 -14.67 -17.07 16.15
N PRO A 371 -14.82 -17.52 14.89
CA PRO A 371 -13.84 -17.22 13.83
C PRO A 371 -13.82 -15.75 13.41
N GLN A 372 -14.83 -14.95 13.79
CA GLN A 372 -14.81 -13.50 13.66
C GLN A 372 -13.78 -12.81 14.59
N ARG A 373 -13.41 -13.44 15.71
CA ARG A 373 -12.70 -12.76 16.80
C ARG A 373 -11.27 -12.30 16.46
N PRO A 374 -10.43 -13.05 15.73
CA PRO A 374 -9.10 -12.55 15.35
C PRO A 374 -9.18 -11.23 14.55
N TYR A 375 -10.20 -11.07 13.70
CA TYR A 375 -10.44 -9.83 12.95
C TYR A 375 -10.93 -8.71 13.86
N GLU A 376 -11.86 -8.96 14.80
CA GLU A 376 -12.30 -7.97 15.79
C GLU A 376 -11.16 -7.52 16.73
N CYS A 377 -10.26 -8.45 17.08
CA CYS A 377 -9.05 -8.19 17.83
C CYS A 377 -8.08 -7.30 17.04
N LEU A 378 -7.87 -7.58 15.75
CA LEU A 378 -7.03 -6.74 14.89
C LEU A 378 -7.64 -5.35 14.67
N ILE A 379 -8.95 -5.23 14.43
CA ILE A 379 -9.65 -3.94 14.34
C ILE A 379 -9.39 -3.10 15.60
N SER A 380 -9.61 -3.69 16.78
CA SER A 380 -9.37 -3.00 18.07
C SER A 380 -7.90 -2.63 18.24
N THR A 381 -6.99 -3.50 17.81
CA THR A 381 -5.54 -3.26 17.82
C THR A 381 -5.19 -2.06 16.94
N LEU A 382 -5.57 -2.05 15.66
CA LEU A 382 -5.30 -0.97 14.70
C LEU A 382 -5.87 0.39 15.16
N LYS A 383 -7.11 0.39 15.67
CA LYS A 383 -7.83 1.61 16.10
C LYS A 383 -7.34 2.18 17.44
N LYS A 384 -6.68 1.39 18.29
CA LYS A 384 -6.19 1.80 19.61
C LYS A 384 -4.67 1.81 19.74
N PHE A 385 -3.92 1.35 18.74
CA PHE A 385 -2.46 1.40 18.78
C PHE A 385 -1.99 2.86 18.91
N PRO A 386 -1.04 3.18 19.81
CA PRO A 386 -0.61 4.54 20.09
C PRO A 386 0.38 5.04 19.02
N TRP A 387 -0.09 5.14 17.76
CA TRP A 387 0.73 5.49 16.59
C TRP A 387 1.52 6.80 16.71
N TYR A 388 1.11 7.70 17.60
CA TYR A 388 1.79 8.96 17.89
C TYR A 388 3.09 8.82 18.70
N ALA A 389 3.31 7.68 19.35
CA ALA A 389 4.56 7.35 20.07
C ALA A 389 5.63 6.86 19.09
N THR A 390 5.95 7.68 18.07
CA THR A 390 6.77 7.29 16.92
C THR A 390 8.24 7.05 17.28
N ASP A 391 8.69 7.58 18.42
CA ASP A 391 9.98 7.28 19.06
C ASP A 391 10.05 5.88 19.70
N ARG A 392 8.93 5.15 19.75
CA ARG A 392 8.77 3.85 20.43
C ARG A 392 8.22 2.73 19.56
N ILE A 393 8.02 3.01 18.27
CA ILE A 393 7.49 2.08 17.28
C ILE A 393 8.57 1.90 16.21
N THR A 394 9.00 0.66 15.97
CA THR A 394 10.01 0.35 14.95
C THR A 394 9.38 0.04 13.59
N LEU A 395 10.19 0.14 12.53
CA LEU A 395 9.80 -0.27 11.17
C LEU A 395 9.34 -1.73 11.12
N SER A 396 10.02 -2.64 11.85
CA SER A 396 9.60 -4.04 12.00
C SER A 396 8.24 -4.20 12.67
N GLN A 397 7.99 -3.53 13.81
CA GLN A 397 6.70 -3.62 14.51
C GLN A 397 5.54 -3.18 13.62
N ARG A 398 5.72 -2.08 12.88
CA ARG A 398 4.73 -1.65 11.88
C ARG A 398 4.56 -2.69 10.77
N HIS A 399 5.65 -3.26 10.25
CA HIS A 399 5.56 -4.25 9.17
C HIS A 399 4.83 -5.52 9.65
N ALA A 400 5.09 -6.00 10.86
CA ALA A 400 4.36 -7.13 11.45
C ALA A 400 2.85 -6.87 11.53
N MET A 401 2.44 -5.66 11.92
CA MET A 401 1.03 -5.24 11.91
C MET A 401 0.46 -5.16 10.49
N TYR A 402 1.23 -4.66 9.51
CA TYR A 402 0.84 -4.67 8.10
C TYR A 402 0.62 -6.09 7.57
N VAL A 403 1.56 -7.00 7.77
CA VAL A 403 1.48 -8.39 7.28
C VAL A 403 0.30 -9.13 7.92
N ALA A 404 0.05 -8.96 9.22
CA ALA A 404 -1.15 -9.50 9.85
C ALA A 404 -2.42 -8.91 9.23
N THR A 405 -2.44 -7.62 8.92
CA THR A 405 -3.59 -6.94 8.30
C THR A 405 -3.86 -7.45 6.88
N GLU A 406 -2.83 -7.53 6.04
CA GLU A 406 -2.89 -8.09 4.68
C GLU A 406 -3.41 -9.53 4.69
N ARG A 407 -2.82 -10.40 5.53
CA ARG A 407 -3.21 -11.81 5.62
C ARG A 407 -4.61 -12.03 6.17
N LEU A 408 -5.00 -11.32 7.22
CA LEU A 408 -6.35 -11.42 7.75
C LEU A 408 -7.39 -10.91 6.74
N LEU A 409 -7.12 -9.80 6.05
CA LEU A 409 -8.01 -9.31 4.99
C LEU A 409 -8.12 -10.28 3.81
N GLN A 410 -7.01 -10.88 3.37
CA GLN A 410 -7.00 -11.89 2.31
C GLN A 410 -7.87 -13.11 2.67
N VAL A 411 -7.63 -13.70 3.85
CA VAL A 411 -8.37 -14.88 4.33
C VAL A 411 -9.85 -14.56 4.59
N LEU A 412 -10.18 -13.35 5.05
CA LEU A 412 -11.56 -12.92 5.25
C LEU A 412 -12.29 -12.70 3.92
N ALA A 413 -11.66 -12.01 2.96
CA ALA A 413 -12.21 -11.79 1.63
C ALA A 413 -12.52 -13.13 0.93
N ASP A 414 -11.59 -14.08 0.96
CA ASP A 414 -11.80 -15.43 0.40
C ASP A 414 -12.99 -16.16 1.05
N LYS A 415 -13.11 -16.12 2.39
CA LYS A 415 -14.20 -16.80 3.12
C LYS A 415 -15.56 -16.13 2.90
N VAL A 416 -15.59 -14.80 2.78
CA VAL A 416 -16.80 -14.02 2.44
C VAL A 416 -17.24 -14.30 1.01
N ASN A 417 -16.32 -14.24 0.04
CA ASN A 417 -16.60 -14.49 -1.38
C ASN A 417 -17.09 -15.93 -1.63
N ARG A 418 -16.58 -16.91 -0.88
CA ARG A 418 -17.03 -18.32 -0.93
C ARG A 418 -18.30 -18.59 -0.13
N GLY A 419 -18.83 -17.60 0.61
CA GLY A 419 -20.00 -17.77 1.48
C GLY A 419 -19.83 -18.86 2.53
N SER A 420 -18.60 -19.16 2.97
CA SER A 420 -18.31 -20.36 3.77
C SER A 420 -18.85 -20.30 5.20
N GLU A 421 -19.00 -19.10 5.77
CA GLU A 421 -19.53 -18.92 7.12
C GLU A 421 -20.29 -17.59 7.32
N PRO A 422 -21.46 -17.44 6.67
CA PRO A 422 -22.12 -16.14 6.49
C PRO A 422 -22.69 -15.53 7.78
N LEU A 423 -22.75 -16.27 8.89
CA LEU A 423 -23.29 -15.81 10.19
C LEU A 423 -22.24 -15.09 11.07
N ASN A 424 -20.95 -15.35 10.83
CA ASN A 424 -19.84 -14.82 11.63
C ASN A 424 -18.85 -14.04 10.77
N LEU A 425 -18.51 -14.58 9.60
CA LEU A 425 -17.60 -13.97 8.62
C LEU A 425 -18.43 -13.22 7.58
N THR A 426 -18.85 -12.01 7.94
CA THR A 426 -19.77 -11.20 7.15
C THR A 426 -19.05 -10.19 6.27
N PRO A 427 -19.66 -9.74 5.15
CA PRO A 427 -19.18 -8.57 4.41
C PRO A 427 -19.02 -7.33 5.30
N GLN A 428 -19.88 -7.14 6.30
CA GLN A 428 -19.77 -6.05 7.28
C GLN A 428 -18.47 -6.14 8.11
N LEU A 429 -18.05 -7.34 8.50
CA LEU A 429 -16.76 -7.53 9.19
C LEU A 429 -15.58 -7.21 8.28
N GLN A 430 -15.67 -7.57 6.99
CA GLN A 430 -14.68 -7.21 5.99
C GLN A 430 -14.58 -5.69 5.83
N THR A 431 -15.70 -4.99 5.58
CA THR A 431 -15.74 -3.52 5.50
C THR A 431 -15.18 -2.85 6.75
N ARG A 432 -15.49 -3.35 7.95
CA ARG A 432 -14.93 -2.82 9.21
C ARG A 432 -13.40 -2.95 9.28
N LEU A 433 -12.85 -4.11 8.92
CA LEU A 433 -11.40 -4.32 8.90
C LEU A 433 -10.71 -3.50 7.79
N THR A 434 -11.31 -3.42 6.58
CA THR A 434 -10.84 -2.55 5.49
C THR A 434 -10.77 -1.10 5.94
N ASN A 435 -11.84 -0.58 6.55
CA ASN A 435 -11.90 0.79 7.03
C ASN A 435 -10.87 1.04 8.14
N ALA A 436 -10.71 0.11 9.09
CA ALA A 436 -9.70 0.21 10.14
C ALA A 436 -8.27 0.20 9.58
N ALA A 437 -8.00 -0.55 8.51
CA ALA A 437 -6.70 -0.59 7.85
C ALA A 437 -6.41 0.67 7.02
N LEU A 438 -7.34 1.10 6.16
CA LEU A 438 -7.11 2.28 5.29
C LEU A 438 -7.11 3.60 6.09
N SER A 439 -7.89 3.71 7.17
CA SER A 439 -7.81 4.84 8.11
C SER A 439 -6.63 4.76 9.10
N CYS A 440 -5.87 3.66 9.13
CA CYS A 440 -4.74 3.52 10.04
C CYS A 440 -3.65 4.57 9.74
N PRO A 441 -3.28 5.45 10.70
CA PRO A 441 -2.24 6.44 10.46
C PRO A 441 -0.83 5.82 10.43
N GLY A 442 -0.67 4.61 10.97
CA GLY A 442 0.59 3.87 11.00
C GLY A 442 1.03 3.26 9.66
N LEU A 443 0.10 3.00 8.73
CA LEU A 443 0.41 2.36 7.44
C LEU A 443 0.81 3.40 6.40
N THR A 444 1.86 3.10 5.61
CA THR A 444 2.32 3.98 4.52
C THR A 444 1.31 4.04 3.36
N CYS A 445 1.48 5.00 2.45
CA CYS A 445 0.69 5.08 1.23
C CYS A 445 0.76 3.79 0.40
N LEU A 446 1.96 3.22 0.18
CA LEU A 446 2.09 1.94 -0.53
C LEU A 446 1.42 0.77 0.21
N MET A 447 1.52 0.71 1.55
CA MET A 447 0.81 -0.31 2.33
C MET A 447 -0.71 -0.20 2.16
N LYS A 448 -1.26 1.01 2.08
CA LYS A 448 -2.69 1.23 1.85
C LYS A 448 -3.09 0.94 0.41
N ASP A 449 -2.27 1.28 -0.60
CA ASP A 449 -2.49 0.92 -2.01
C ASP A 449 -2.58 -0.60 -2.19
N ASN A 450 -1.60 -1.35 -1.65
CA ASN A 450 -1.58 -2.80 -1.71
C ASN A 450 -2.88 -3.43 -1.15
N LEU A 451 -3.35 -2.95 0.00
CA LEU A 451 -4.61 -3.42 0.60
C LEU A 451 -5.83 -3.01 -0.22
N ALA A 452 -5.88 -1.76 -0.70
CA ALA A 452 -6.96 -1.26 -1.54
C ALA A 452 -7.08 -2.04 -2.85
N TRP A 453 -5.94 -2.34 -3.49
CA TRP A 453 -5.85 -3.16 -4.69
C TRP A 453 -6.33 -4.59 -4.46
N MET A 454 -5.79 -5.27 -3.43
CA MET A 454 -6.18 -6.64 -3.07
C MET A 454 -7.69 -6.78 -2.84
N LEU A 455 -8.32 -5.74 -2.30
CA LEU A 455 -9.73 -5.70 -1.95
C LEU A 455 -10.63 -5.08 -3.04
N ASN A 456 -10.06 -4.62 -4.16
CA ASN A 456 -10.76 -3.90 -5.23
C ASN A 456 -11.54 -2.67 -4.72
N VAL A 457 -10.93 -1.88 -3.83
CA VAL A 457 -11.53 -0.66 -3.28
C VAL A 457 -11.59 0.43 -4.38
N PRO A 458 -12.76 1.03 -4.66
CA PRO A 458 -12.89 2.10 -5.65
C PRO A 458 -11.97 3.29 -5.37
N GLU A 459 -11.51 3.98 -6.42
CA GLU A 459 -10.61 5.12 -6.27
C GLU A 459 -11.19 6.22 -5.38
N ASP A 460 -12.49 6.55 -5.52
CA ASP A 460 -13.17 7.53 -4.66
C ASP A 460 -13.06 7.19 -3.16
N ASP A 461 -13.23 5.91 -2.81
CA ASP A 461 -13.06 5.44 -1.42
C ASP A 461 -11.59 5.53 -0.98
N GLN A 462 -10.63 5.27 -1.88
CA GLN A 462 -9.20 5.48 -1.59
C GLN A 462 -8.87 6.96 -1.35
N ARG A 463 -9.46 7.88 -2.13
CA ARG A 463 -9.33 9.34 -1.92
C ARG A 463 -9.92 9.76 -0.58
N TYR A 464 -11.04 9.18 -0.17
CA TYR A 464 -11.63 9.41 1.15
C TYR A 464 -10.68 9.04 2.31
N PHE A 465 -9.84 8.02 2.15
CA PHE A 465 -8.78 7.68 3.12
C PHE A 465 -7.48 8.49 2.95
N GLY A 466 -7.48 9.54 2.14
CA GLY A 466 -6.34 10.44 1.92
C GLY A 466 -5.21 9.85 1.06
N GLN A 467 -5.50 8.84 0.22
CA GLN A 467 -4.47 8.28 -0.66
C GLN A 467 -4.10 9.25 -1.81
N PRO A 468 -2.80 9.47 -2.07
CA PRO A 468 -2.32 10.29 -3.19
C PRO A 468 -2.59 9.60 -4.53
N GLU A 469 -2.52 10.33 -5.65
CA GLU A 469 -2.98 9.81 -6.96
C GLU A 469 -2.32 8.48 -7.32
N ARG A 470 -0.99 8.42 -7.18
CA ARG A 470 -0.14 7.27 -7.46
C ARG A 470 0.42 6.66 -6.17
N ALA A 471 -0.45 6.23 -5.26
CA ALA A 471 -0.06 5.66 -3.96
C ALA A 471 0.89 4.44 -4.07
N TRP A 472 0.69 3.60 -5.09
CA TRP A 472 1.61 2.51 -5.49
C TRP A 472 3.06 2.95 -5.76
N SER A 473 3.29 4.23 -6.08
CA SER A 473 4.63 4.79 -6.34
C SER A 473 5.35 5.34 -5.09
N TRP A 474 4.76 5.22 -3.90
CA TRP A 474 5.35 5.69 -2.64
C TRP A 474 6.19 4.59 -1.95
N ARG A 475 7.07 3.94 -2.73
CA ARG A 475 7.81 2.73 -2.30
C ARG A 475 8.94 3.00 -1.31
N HIS A 476 9.50 4.20 -1.33
CA HIS A 476 10.66 4.60 -0.51
C HIS A 476 10.30 5.73 0.47
N GLN A 477 9.02 5.79 0.83
CA GLN A 477 8.45 6.73 1.79
C GLN A 477 7.89 5.91 2.96
N TYR A 478 8.64 5.91 4.05
CA TYR A 478 8.35 5.17 5.27
C TYR A 478 7.71 6.06 6.33
N ALA A 479 7.87 7.38 6.32
CA ALA A 479 7.17 8.29 7.24
C ALA A 479 6.36 9.37 6.54
N LEU A 480 6.82 9.85 5.38
CA LEU A 480 6.11 10.83 4.56
C LEU A 480 4.74 10.30 4.13
N ALA A 481 3.70 11.08 4.43
CA ALA A 481 2.34 10.88 3.96
C ALA A 481 1.73 12.22 3.53
N PRO A 482 0.72 12.24 2.65
CA PRO A 482 -0.07 13.42 2.36
C PRO A 482 -0.69 14.01 3.63
N ARG A 483 -0.59 15.32 3.78
CA ARG A 483 -1.34 16.08 4.78
C ARG A 483 -2.84 15.97 4.48
N PRO A 484 -3.70 15.64 5.48
CA PRO A 484 -5.14 15.62 5.29
C PRO A 484 -5.66 16.93 4.68
N GLY A 485 -6.40 16.83 3.58
CA GLY A 485 -6.94 17.98 2.85
C GLY A 485 -5.95 18.73 1.93
N ALA A 486 -4.69 18.29 1.79
CA ALA A 486 -3.80 18.84 0.77
C ALA A 486 -4.31 18.47 -0.65
N PRO A 487 -4.37 19.43 -1.59
CA PRO A 487 -4.73 19.12 -2.98
C PRO A 487 -3.71 18.17 -3.64
N LEU A 488 -4.22 17.26 -4.48
CA LEU A 488 -3.41 16.24 -5.15
C LEU A 488 -2.37 16.85 -6.10
N ASP A 489 -2.72 17.94 -6.79
CA ASP A 489 -1.82 18.64 -7.71
C ASP A 489 -0.70 19.39 -6.98
N VAL A 490 -0.94 19.88 -5.76
CA VAL A 490 0.12 20.41 -4.88
C VAL A 490 1.08 19.28 -4.49
N ILE A 491 0.56 18.14 -4.03
CA ILE A 491 1.40 16.97 -3.68
C ILE A 491 2.27 16.56 -4.86
N ASP A 492 1.68 16.39 -6.04
CA ASP A 492 2.38 15.98 -7.25
C ASP A 492 3.40 17.01 -7.74
N TRP A 493 3.17 18.30 -7.50
CA TRP A 493 4.15 19.37 -7.77
C TRP A 493 5.37 19.28 -6.86
N TYR A 494 5.21 19.07 -5.55
CA TYR A 494 6.38 18.86 -4.67
C TYR A 494 7.17 17.60 -5.09
N ILE A 495 6.48 16.51 -5.45
CA ILE A 495 7.12 15.29 -5.94
C ILE A 495 7.85 15.55 -7.28
N SER A 496 7.31 16.38 -8.19
CA SER A 496 8.02 16.71 -9.43
C SER A 496 9.27 17.53 -9.18
N ILE A 497 9.24 18.53 -8.29
CA ILE A 497 10.44 19.30 -7.92
C ILE A 497 11.51 18.40 -7.28
N ILE A 498 11.13 17.52 -6.36
CA ILE A 498 12.04 16.55 -5.72
C ILE A 498 12.64 15.59 -6.77
N ARG A 499 11.81 15.04 -7.66
CA ARG A 499 12.26 14.16 -8.76
C ARG A 499 13.24 14.89 -9.69
N GLU A 500 12.91 16.08 -10.14
CA GLU A 500 13.73 16.84 -11.10
C GLU A 500 15.08 17.25 -10.50
N GLN A 501 15.11 17.71 -9.25
CA GLN A 501 16.35 18.09 -8.60
C GLN A 501 17.24 16.88 -8.29
N THR A 502 16.69 15.76 -7.80
CA THR A 502 17.47 14.53 -7.57
C THR A 502 17.98 13.91 -8.87
N GLN A 503 17.19 13.98 -9.96
CA GLN A 503 17.62 13.60 -11.31
C GLN A 503 18.79 14.47 -11.81
N ARG A 504 18.68 15.79 -11.66
CA ARG A 504 19.76 16.74 -12.03
C ARG A 504 21.04 16.42 -11.28
N GLU A 505 20.94 16.18 -9.97
CA GLU A 505 22.12 15.89 -9.16
C GLU A 505 22.76 14.55 -9.54
N MET A 506 21.97 13.49 -9.76
CA MET A 506 22.46 12.20 -10.26
C MET A 506 23.31 12.37 -11.52
N LEU A 507 22.87 13.21 -12.48
CA LEU A 507 23.61 13.47 -13.72
C LEU A 507 24.97 14.15 -13.49
N THR A 508 25.14 14.92 -12.41
CA THR A 508 26.44 15.51 -12.03
C THR A 508 27.41 14.53 -11.37
N ARG A 509 26.93 13.38 -10.86
CA ARG A 509 27.79 12.37 -10.20
C ARG A 509 28.77 11.74 -11.21
N PRO A 510 29.97 11.30 -10.76
CA PRO A 510 30.93 10.57 -11.60
C PRO A 510 30.32 9.32 -12.26
N HIS A 511 30.80 8.98 -13.47
CA HIS A 511 30.21 7.91 -14.30
C HIS A 511 30.02 6.57 -13.58
N ALA A 512 30.98 6.14 -12.75
CA ALA A 512 30.88 4.85 -12.03
C ALA A 512 29.69 4.83 -11.06
N ILE A 513 29.59 5.83 -10.18
CA ILE A 513 28.47 6.01 -9.24
C ILE A 513 27.15 6.19 -10.00
N ARG A 514 27.17 6.93 -11.11
CA ARG A 514 25.99 7.15 -11.94
C ARG A 514 25.41 5.85 -12.50
N ARG A 515 26.27 4.96 -13.02
CA ARG A 515 25.85 3.65 -13.53
C ARG A 515 25.22 2.81 -12.42
N GLU A 516 25.87 2.72 -11.26
CA GLU A 516 25.35 1.97 -10.11
C GLU A 516 23.97 2.49 -9.64
N LEU A 517 23.79 3.81 -9.60
CA LEU A 517 22.50 4.43 -9.27
C LEU A 517 21.45 4.18 -10.36
N GLN A 518 21.82 4.16 -11.64
CA GLN A 518 20.91 3.82 -12.74
C GLN A 518 20.44 2.36 -12.66
N GLU A 519 21.35 1.41 -12.49
CA GLU A 519 21.05 -0.03 -12.32
C GLU A 519 20.16 -0.31 -11.10
N LYS A 520 20.34 0.45 -10.01
CA LYS A 520 19.43 0.43 -8.85
C LYS A 520 18.09 1.11 -9.15
N GLY A 521 18.10 2.19 -9.92
CA GLY A 521 16.92 2.95 -10.34
C GLY A 521 15.95 2.16 -11.21
N GLU A 522 16.45 1.23 -12.04
CA GLU A 522 15.62 0.32 -12.86
C GLU A 522 14.68 -0.58 -12.03
N GLN A 523 14.93 -0.70 -10.72
CA GLN A 523 14.12 -1.52 -9.80
C GLN A 523 12.95 -0.73 -9.17
N THR A 524 12.80 0.56 -9.50
CA THR A 524 11.76 1.46 -9.01
C THR A 524 11.15 2.28 -10.15
N ASP A 525 9.98 2.88 -9.95
CA ASP A 525 9.24 3.59 -11.01
C ASP A 525 9.70 5.04 -11.24
N MET A 526 10.72 5.48 -10.49
CA MET A 526 11.31 6.81 -10.56
C MET A 526 10.32 7.97 -10.31
N HIS A 527 9.14 7.72 -9.73
CA HIS A 527 8.13 8.76 -9.42
C HIS A 527 8.70 9.88 -8.54
N TRP A 528 9.47 9.51 -7.52
CA TRP A 528 10.21 10.39 -6.61
C TRP A 528 11.67 10.66 -7.06
N GLY A 529 12.06 10.26 -8.27
CA GLY A 529 13.44 10.36 -8.75
C GLY A 529 14.42 9.54 -7.92
N TYR A 530 15.57 10.14 -7.59
CA TYR A 530 16.63 9.53 -6.78
C TYR A 530 16.52 9.89 -5.29
N PHE A 531 15.33 10.28 -4.78
CA PHE A 531 15.09 10.54 -3.36
C PHE A 531 15.57 9.39 -2.45
N TRP A 532 15.32 8.14 -2.85
CA TRP A 532 15.79 6.94 -2.14
C TRP A 532 17.32 6.85 -2.02
N ALA A 533 18.06 7.43 -2.97
CA ALA A 533 19.53 7.46 -2.95
C ALA A 533 20.08 8.56 -2.04
N GLU A 534 19.37 9.69 -1.91
CA GLU A 534 19.65 10.75 -0.92
C GLU A 534 19.52 10.21 0.50
N LEU A 535 18.48 9.39 0.76
CA LEU A 535 18.25 8.75 2.06
C LEU A 535 19.32 7.72 2.46
N GLY A 536 19.95 7.06 1.47
CA GLY A 536 21.07 6.14 1.68
C GLY A 536 20.77 4.92 2.58
N HIS A 537 19.50 4.52 2.74
CA HIS A 537 19.12 3.45 3.67
C HIS A 537 19.72 2.09 3.31
N SER A 538 20.41 1.47 4.28
CA SER A 538 20.92 0.11 4.19
C SER A 538 19.92 -0.90 4.77
N PHE A 539 19.28 -1.71 3.94
CA PHE A 539 18.31 -2.72 4.39
C PHE A 539 18.95 -3.86 5.18
N GLY A 540 18.32 -4.28 6.27
CA GLY A 540 18.77 -5.35 7.17
C GLY A 540 18.29 -5.13 8.61
N PRO A 541 18.74 -5.94 9.59
CA PRO A 541 18.24 -5.89 10.97
C PRO A 541 18.33 -4.50 11.62
N ARG A 542 19.39 -3.72 11.31
CA ARG A 542 19.54 -2.35 11.81
C ARG A 542 18.49 -1.38 11.27
N PHE A 543 17.97 -1.60 10.06
CA PHE A 543 16.87 -0.81 9.49
C PHE A 543 15.55 -1.19 10.16
N ASP A 544 15.35 -2.49 10.41
CA ASP A 544 14.15 -3.04 11.03
C ASP A 544 13.93 -2.52 12.48
N GLU A 545 15.03 -2.16 13.16
CA GLU A 545 15.07 -1.53 14.47
C GLU A 545 14.85 0.00 14.46
N VAL A 546 14.99 0.69 13.32
CA VAL A 546 14.81 2.16 13.22
C VAL A 546 13.37 2.52 13.61
N THR A 547 13.23 3.58 14.41
CA THR A 547 11.94 4.08 14.86
C THR A 547 11.25 4.92 13.79
N LEU A 548 9.91 5.02 13.87
CA LEU A 548 9.13 5.87 12.97
C LEU A 548 9.52 7.36 13.08
N ALA A 549 10.02 7.81 14.23
CA ALA A 549 10.54 9.17 14.42
C ALA A 549 11.90 9.39 13.72
N GLU A 550 12.83 8.42 13.81
CA GLU A 550 14.14 8.52 13.17
C GLU A 550 14.04 8.49 11.65
N ILE A 551 13.19 7.61 11.10
CA ILE A 551 12.97 7.54 9.65
C ILE A 551 12.25 8.81 9.13
N ALA A 552 11.32 9.37 9.92
CA ALA A 552 10.71 10.67 9.62
C ALA A 552 11.75 11.79 9.58
N HIS A 553 12.64 11.86 10.57
CA HIS A 553 13.70 12.87 10.61
C HIS A 553 14.60 12.79 9.36
N ALA A 554 15.02 11.59 8.96
CA ALA A 554 15.80 11.38 7.75
C ALA A 554 15.04 11.82 6.48
N GLU A 555 13.76 11.46 6.35
CA GLU A 555 12.94 11.82 5.19
C GLU A 555 12.65 13.32 5.08
N PHE A 556 12.26 13.99 6.17
CA PHE A 556 12.02 15.43 6.15
C PHE A 556 13.31 16.23 5.94
N ALA A 557 14.44 15.81 6.54
CA ALA A 557 15.73 16.44 6.30
C ALA A 557 16.18 16.29 4.83
N ALA A 558 15.95 15.13 4.21
CA ALA A 558 16.22 14.92 2.79
C ALA A 558 15.32 15.81 1.90
N VAL A 559 14.02 15.92 2.21
CA VAL A 559 13.10 16.82 1.47
C VAL A 559 13.54 18.29 1.58
N GLU A 560 13.82 18.78 2.80
CA GLU A 560 14.31 20.15 3.01
C GLU A 560 15.64 20.41 2.27
N SER A 561 16.58 19.49 2.41
CA SER A 561 17.87 19.49 1.70
C SER A 561 17.68 19.60 0.19
N ILE A 562 16.84 18.76 -0.41
CA ILE A 562 16.57 18.76 -1.87
C ILE A 562 15.88 20.05 -2.31
N LEU A 563 14.84 20.50 -1.58
CA LEU A 563 14.12 21.73 -1.91
C LEU A 563 15.02 22.97 -1.82
N SER A 564 15.96 23.00 -0.86
CA SER A 564 16.94 24.10 -0.75
C SER A 564 17.89 24.21 -1.94
N ARG A 565 18.11 23.11 -2.69
CA ARG A 565 18.89 23.11 -3.95
C ARG A 565 18.02 23.37 -5.19
N ALA A 566 16.70 23.21 -5.08
CA ALA A 566 15.76 23.32 -6.19
C ALA A 566 15.11 24.70 -6.33
N LEU A 567 14.88 25.39 -5.20
CA LEU A 567 14.07 26.61 -5.13
C LEU A 567 14.94 27.86 -4.84
N PRO A 568 14.51 29.06 -5.29
CA PRO A 568 15.14 30.32 -4.92
C PRO A 568 15.00 30.64 -3.43
N HIS A 569 15.93 31.44 -2.89
CA HIS A 569 15.94 31.92 -1.51
C HIS A 569 15.34 33.33 -1.37
#